data_AF-A0A9D8FSH0-F1
#
_entry.id   AF-A0A9D8FSH0-F1
#
_cell.length_a   1.000
_cell.length_b   1.000
_cell.length_c   1.000
_cell.angle_alpha   90.00
_cell.angle_beta   90.00
_cell.angle_gamma   90.00
#
_symmetry.space_group_name_H-M   'P 1'
#
loop_
_entity.id
_entity.type
_entity.pdbx_description
1 polymer ?
#
loop_
_entity_poly.entity_id
_entity_poly.type
_entity_poly.pdbx_seq_one_letter_code
_entity_poly.pdbx_strand_id
1 'polypeptide(L)'
;MNVKIKKREVYNIINELANKLNLSENEIVQKAIHDYDKKVKAKNKLMSFAGILDENDADELITMIQNSRTNKHLKIGLSKQ
;
A
#
# COMPACT_ATOMS: atom_id res chain seq x y z
N MET A 1 9.48 1.46 -16.67
CA MET A 1 8.98 0.34 -17.49
C MET A 1 7.46 0.42 -17.49
N ASN A 2 6.84 0.86 -18.58
CA ASN A 2 5.39 1.05 -18.67
C ASN A 2 4.77 -0.25 -19.21
N VAL A 3 4.32 -1.13 -18.31
CA VAL A 3 3.73 -2.41 -18.72
C VAL A 3 2.25 -2.19 -19.00
N LYS A 4 1.88 -2.00 -20.27
CA LYS A 4 0.49 -2.12 -20.72
C LYS A 4 0.17 -3.60 -20.91
N ILE A 5 -0.32 -4.26 -19.87
CA ILE A 5 -0.84 -5.63 -20.00
C ILE A 5 -2.23 -5.55 -20.65
N LYS A 6 -2.46 -6.29 -21.74
CA LYS A 6 -3.78 -6.33 -22.36
C LYS A 6 -4.72 -7.11 -21.45
N LYS A 7 -5.98 -6.67 -21.31
CA LYS A 7 -7.00 -7.38 -20.50
C LYS A 7 -7.04 -8.89 -20.79
N ARG A 8 -6.94 -9.26 -22.07
CA ARG A 8 -6.92 -10.66 -22.52
C ARG A 8 -5.74 -11.48 -21.98
N GLU A 9 -4.56 -10.88 -21.89
CA GLU A 9 -3.37 -11.55 -21.36
C GLU A 9 -3.51 -11.80 -19.86
N VAL A 10 -4.09 -10.86 -19.11
CA VAL A 10 -4.39 -11.02 -17.68
C VAL A 10 -5.36 -12.19 -17.47
N TYR A 11 -6.44 -12.27 -18.25
CA TYR A 11 -7.41 -13.37 -18.15
C TYR A 11 -6.77 -14.72 -18.45
N ASN A 12 -5.93 -14.81 -19.49
CA ASN A 12 -5.24 -16.06 -19.81
C ASN A 12 -4.33 -16.52 -18.67
N ILE A 13 -3.58 -15.59 -18.07
CA ILE A 13 -2.70 -15.89 -16.92
C ILE A 13 -3.51 -16.37 -15.71
N ILE A 14 -4.61 -15.69 -15.39
CA ILE A 14 -5.48 -16.07 -14.27
C ILE A 14 -6.06 -17.46 -14.50
N ASN A 15 -6.57 -17.76 -15.69
CA ASN A 15 -7.15 -19.05 -16.03
C ASN A 15 -6.09 -20.17 -16.00
N GLU A 16 -4.90 -19.94 -16.55
CA GLU A 16 -3.79 -20.91 -16.46
C GLU A 16 -3.41 -21.21 -15.00
N LEU A 17 -3.38 -20.19 -14.15
CA LEU A 17 -3.08 -20.33 -12.72
C LEU A 17 -4.20 -21.06 -11.97
N ALA A 18 -5.46 -20.73 -12.28
CA ALA A 18 -6.64 -21.38 -11.72
C ALA A 18 -6.60 -22.89 -11.99
N ASN A 19 -6.32 -23.28 -13.23
CA ASN A 19 -6.19 -24.68 -13.62
C ASN A 19 -4.99 -25.38 -12.95
N LYS A 20 -3.82 -24.73 -12.91
CA LYS A 20 -2.61 -25.31 -12.30
C LYS A 20 -2.73 -25.52 -10.79
N LEU A 21 -3.44 -24.62 -10.11
CA LEU A 21 -3.57 -24.64 -8.66
C LEU A 21 -4.87 -25.29 -8.18
N ASN A 22 -5.73 -25.70 -9.11
CA ASN A 22 -7.06 -26.25 -8.83
C ASN A 22 -7.88 -25.30 -7.93
N LEU A 23 -7.87 -24.02 -8.28
CA LEU A 23 -8.57 -22.94 -7.60
C LEU A 23 -9.47 -22.21 -8.59
N SER A 24 -10.50 -21.52 -8.11
CA SER A 24 -11.28 -20.62 -8.96
C SER A 24 -10.47 -19.38 -9.35
N GLU A 25 -10.82 -18.77 -10.48
CA GLU A 25 -10.21 -17.50 -10.93
C GLU A 25 -10.32 -16.40 -9.86
N ASN A 26 -11.45 -16.37 -9.14
CA ASN A 26 -11.66 -15.44 -8.02
C ASN A 26 -10.68 -15.67 -6.87
N GLU A 27 -10.44 -16.92 -6.48
CA GLU A 27 -9.46 -17.25 -5.44
C GLU A 27 -8.04 -16.88 -5.85
N ILE A 28 -7.69 -17.07 -7.14
CA ILE A 28 -6.40 -16.63 -7.69
C ILE A 28 -6.24 -15.12 -7.54
N VAL A 29 -7.26 -14.34 -7.91
CA VAL A 29 -7.23 -12.87 -7.80
C VAL A 29 -7.12 -12.42 -6.34
N GLN A 30 -7.95 -13.00 -5.44
CA GLN A 30 -7.91 -12.67 -4.01
C GLN A 30 -6.54 -12.96 -3.41
N LYS A 31 -5.97 -14.13 -3.71
CA LYS A 31 -4.64 -14.51 -3.23
C LYS A 31 -3.55 -13.60 -3.77
N ALA A 32 -3.60 -13.24 -5.06
CA ALA A 32 -2.64 -12.33 -5.66
C ALA A 32 -2.66 -10.93 -5.02
N ILE A 33 -3.86 -10.41 -4.72
CA ILE A 33 -4.03 -9.12 -4.01
C ILE A 33 -3.47 -9.22 -2.58
N HIS A 34 -3.80 -10.29 -1.86
CA HIS A 34 -3.32 -10.51 -0.50
C HIS A 34 -1.79 -10.62 -0.44
N ASP A 35 -1.19 -11.40 -1.33
CA ASP A 35 0.27 -11.56 -1.41
C ASP A 35 0.97 -10.24 -1.78
N TYR A 36 0.36 -9.43 -2.65
CA TYR A 36 0.85 -8.11 -2.97
C TYR A 36 0.79 -7.17 -1.77
N ASP A 37 -0.35 -7.09 -1.07
CA ASP A 37 -0.52 -6.25 0.13
C ASP A 37 0.52 -6.62 1.20
N LYS A 38 0.69 -7.91 1.48
CA LYS A 38 1.70 -8.42 2.41
C LYS A 38 3.12 -7.98 2.01
N LYS A 39 3.46 -8.06 0.72
CA LYS A 39 4.77 -7.65 0.19
C LYS A 39 4.98 -6.14 0.26
N VAL A 40 3.95 -5.35 0.01
CA VAL A 40 4.01 -3.88 0.09
C VAL A 40 4.15 -3.42 1.54
N LYS A 41 3.35 -3.97 2.45
CA LYS A 41 3.46 -3.69 3.89
C LYS A 41 4.83 -4.07 4.46
N ALA A 42 5.39 -5.20 4.03
CA ALA A 42 6.73 -5.62 4.46
C ALA A 42 7.84 -4.67 3.96
N LYS A 43 7.68 -4.07 2.77
CA LYS A 43 8.68 -3.16 2.19
C LYS A 43 8.51 -1.70 2.62
N ASN A 44 7.31 -1.30 2.99
CA ASN A 44 6.99 0.08 3.34
C ASN A 44 6.29 0.14 4.69
N LYS A 45 7.07 0.44 5.74
CA LYS A 45 6.57 0.61 7.11
C LYS A 45 5.47 1.69 7.20
N LEU A 46 5.39 2.63 6.27
CA LEU A 46 4.28 3.59 6.25
C LEU A 46 2.96 2.95 5.81
N MET A 47 3.01 1.97 4.89
CA MET A 47 1.82 1.25 4.42
C MET A 47 1.21 0.35 5.49
N SER A 48 1.96 -0.06 6.51
CA SER A 48 1.35 -0.76 7.65
C SER A 48 0.41 0.12 8.46
N PHE A 49 0.48 1.45 8.31
CA PHE A 49 -0.43 2.40 8.98
C PHE A 49 -1.61 2.84 8.12
N ALA A 50 -1.66 2.45 6.84
CA ALA A 50 -2.75 2.83 5.93
C ALA A 50 -4.07 2.19 6.40
N GLY A 51 -5.11 3.02 6.58
CA GLY A 51 -6.44 2.58 7.02
C GLY A 51 -6.53 2.19 8.49
N ILE A 52 -5.52 2.49 9.33
CA ILE A 52 -5.61 2.32 10.79
C ILE A 52 -6.49 3.39 11.43
N LEU A 53 -6.42 4.61 10.91
CA LEU A 53 -7.20 5.75 11.40
C LEU A 53 -8.24 6.13 10.36
N ASP A 54 -9.42 6.52 10.82
CA ASP A 54 -10.38 7.21 9.98
C ASP A 54 -9.99 8.70 9.79
N GLU A 55 -10.72 9.42 8.96
CA GLU A 55 -10.38 10.82 8.63
C GLU A 55 -10.38 11.73 9.86
N ASN A 56 -11.32 11.53 10.79
CA ASN A 56 -11.44 12.36 11.99
C ASN A 56 -10.30 12.09 12.97
N ASP A 57 -9.99 10.81 13.21
CA ASP A 57 -8.89 10.39 14.07
C ASP A 57 -7.53 10.85 13.52
N ALA A 58 -7.37 10.84 12.18
CA ALA A 58 -6.18 11.34 11.52
C ALA A 58 -6.02 12.86 11.70
N ASP A 59 -7.10 13.63 11.56
CA ASP A 59 -7.10 15.08 11.72
C ASP A 59 -6.84 15.50 13.17
N GLU A 60 -7.39 14.78 14.15
CA GLU A 60 -7.11 15.00 15.57
C GLU A 60 -5.64 14.73 15.87
N LEU A 61 -5.07 13.64 15.36
CA LEU A 61 -3.66 13.32 15.52
C LEU A 61 -2.76 14.40 14.90
N ILE A 62 -3.08 14.89 13.70
CA ILE A 62 -2.35 16.00 13.06
C ILE A 62 -2.41 17.24 13.94
N THR A 63 -3.58 17.58 14.45
CA THR A 63 -3.81 18.73 15.32
C THR A 63 -2.98 18.61 16.61
N MET A 64 -2.93 17.43 17.22
CA MET A 64 -2.09 17.17 18.39
C MET A 64 -0.59 17.31 18.08
N ILE A 65 -0.13 16.79 16.94
CA ILE A 65 1.28 16.89 16.50
C ILE A 65 1.69 18.36 16.28
N GLN A 66 0.81 19.16 15.67
CA GLN A 66 1.04 20.58 15.41
C GLN A 66 1.06 21.41 16.70
N ASN A 67 0.18 21.09 17.65
CA ASN A 67 0.04 21.80 18.92
C ASN A 67 1.06 21.35 19.98
N SER A 68 1.71 20.20 19.78
CA SER A 68 2.79 19.72 20.63
C SER A 68 4.03 20.61 20.52
N ARG A 69 4.33 21.35 21.60
CA ARG A 69 5.45 22.31 21.71
C ARG A 69 6.85 21.70 21.55
N THR A 70 7.01 20.38 21.49
CA THR A 70 8.31 19.70 21.36
C THR A 70 8.86 19.64 19.92
N ASN A 71 8.08 19.98 18.89
CA ASN A 71 8.55 20.01 17.49
C ASN A 71 9.39 21.27 17.12
N LYS A 72 9.58 22.23 18.05
CA LYS A 72 10.23 23.53 17.77
C LYS A 72 11.73 23.48 17.42
N HIS A 73 12.38 22.31 17.39
CA HIS A 73 13.82 22.19 17.08
C HIS A 73 14.20 21.14 16.03
N LEU A 74 13.31 20.76 15.11
CA LEU A 74 13.76 20.16 13.85
C LEU A 74 14.19 21.26 12.88
N LYS A 75 15.33 21.90 13.15
CA LYS A 75 16.10 22.60 12.11
C LYS A 75 16.67 21.53 11.18
N ILE A 76 15.85 20.99 10.29
CA ILE A 76 16.36 20.28 9.12
C ILE A 76 16.96 21.37 8.24
N GLY A 77 18.27 21.57 8.39
CA GLY A 77 19.05 22.42 7.51
C GLY A 77 19.04 21.81 6.10
N LEU A 78 18.01 22.12 5.33
CA LEU A 78 18.11 22.10 3.88
C LEU A 78 19.00 23.29 3.51
N SER A 79 20.31 23.06 3.51
CA SER A 79 21.28 23.99 2.94
C SER A 79 20.85 24.33 1.52
N LYS A 80 20.40 25.56 1.32
CA LYS A 80 20.62 26.28 0.08
C LYS A 80 21.75 27.26 0.35
N GLN A 81 22.95 26.89 -0.06
CA GLN A 81 23.99 27.74 -0.64
C GLN A 81 24.99 26.82 -1.33
#